data_AF-A0A6I5RH77-F1
#
_entry.id   AF-A0A6I5RH77-F1
#
_cell.length_a   1.000
_cell.length_b   1.000
_cell.length_c   1.000
_cell.angle_alpha   90.00
_cell.angle_beta   90.00
_cell.angle_gamma   90.00
#
_symmetry.space_group_name_H-M   'P 1'
#
loop_
_entity.id
_entity.type
_entity.pdbx_description
1 polymer ?
#
loop_
_entity_poly.entity_id
_entity_poly.type
_entity_poly.pdbx_seq_one_letter_code
_entity_poly.pdbx_strand_id
1 'polypeptide(L)'
;MISNKQTSRIFADAKVDVRIKLSALWVATMFCYLYADILSLYRSDLLEQIMIGEIIGFQINQAFLLGSAVLMSIPTIMIFLSLTLSPKVNRYANMILGIAISALLSLRC
;
A
#
# COMPACT_ATOMS: atom_id res chain seq x y z
N MET A 1 45.75 -9.42 -20.76
CA MET A 1 44.47 -9.84 -20.16
C MET A 1 43.88 -8.67 -19.37
N ILE A 2 43.03 -7.84 -20.02
CA ILE A 2 42.38 -6.67 -19.40
C ILE A 2 40.88 -6.80 -19.70
N SER A 3 40.11 -7.54 -18.88
CA SER A 3 38.64 -7.61 -19.04
C SER A 3 37.91 -8.24 -17.85
N ASN A 4 37.97 -7.65 -16.66
CA ASN A 4 37.08 -8.08 -15.56
C ASN A 4 36.72 -6.98 -14.55
N LYS A 5 37.62 -6.02 -14.25
CA LYS A 5 37.35 -4.98 -13.23
C LYS A 5 36.31 -3.92 -13.60
N GLN A 6 35.97 -3.74 -14.89
CA GLN A 6 34.98 -2.75 -15.32
C GLN A 6 33.55 -3.28 -15.19
N THR A 7 33.33 -4.59 -15.40
CA THR A 7 32.00 -5.20 -15.34
C THR A 7 31.44 -5.18 -13.91
N SER A 8 32.28 -5.27 -12.89
CA SER A 8 31.85 -5.18 -11.48
C SER A 8 31.48 -3.77 -11.02
N ARG A 9 31.97 -2.72 -11.69
CA ARG A 9 31.56 -1.33 -11.41
C ARG A 9 30.23 -0.95 -12.04
N ILE A 10 29.79 -1.67 -13.08
CA ILE A 10 28.47 -1.48 -13.69
C ILE A 10 27.35 -1.94 -12.73
N PHE A 11 27.67 -2.89 -11.83
CA PHE A 11 26.81 -3.30 -10.71
C PHE A 11 27.22 -2.62 -9.40
N ALA A 12 27.88 -1.46 -9.43
CA ALA A 12 27.98 -0.64 -8.24
C ALA A 12 26.56 -0.17 -7.91
N ASP A 13 25.94 -0.86 -6.95
CA ASP A 13 24.61 -0.63 -6.40
C ASP A 13 24.40 0.88 -6.26
N ALA A 14 23.74 1.49 -7.25
CA ALA A 14 23.55 2.93 -7.29
C ALA A 14 22.81 3.25 -6.01
N LYS A 15 23.37 4.12 -5.16
CA LYS A 15 22.90 4.34 -3.79
C LYS A 15 21.47 4.92 -3.85
N VAL A 16 20.47 4.04 -3.91
CA VAL A 16 19.07 4.44 -4.08
C VAL A 16 18.64 5.15 -2.81
N ASP A 17 18.21 6.40 -2.97
CA ASP A 17 17.70 7.21 -1.88
C ASP A 17 16.56 6.47 -1.18
N VAL A 18 16.57 6.47 0.15
CA VAL A 18 15.55 5.83 0.97
C VAL A 18 14.15 6.33 0.60
N ARG A 19 14.02 7.58 0.15
CA ARG A 19 12.76 8.17 -0.38
C ARG A 19 12.19 7.38 -1.56
N ILE A 20 13.05 6.97 -2.50
CA ILE A 20 12.65 6.19 -3.67
C ILE A 20 12.24 4.78 -3.26
N LYS A 21 13.03 4.14 -2.38
CA LYS A 21 12.68 2.81 -1.85
C LYS A 21 11.31 2.82 -1.17
N LEU A 22 11.02 3.87 -0.43
CA LEU A 22 9.78 3.99 0.31
C LEU A 22 8.58 4.30 -0.58
N SER A 23 8.75 5.19 -1.57
CA SER A 23 7.75 5.44 -2.59
C SER A 23 7.43 4.16 -3.37
N ALA A 24 8.46 3.40 -3.78
CA ALA A 24 8.30 2.12 -4.44
C ALA A 24 7.54 1.09 -3.58
N LEU A 25 7.76 1.07 -2.28
CA LEU A 25 7.02 0.21 -1.35
C LEU A 25 5.54 0.58 -1.30
N TRP A 26 5.20 1.88 -1.23
CA TRP A 26 3.82 2.35 -1.27
C TRP A 26 3.12 2.05 -2.60
N VAL A 27 3.85 2.16 -3.72
CA VAL A 27 3.37 1.73 -5.04
C VAL A 27 3.08 0.24 -5.06
N ALA A 28 3.97 -0.60 -4.53
CA ALA A 28 3.76 -2.04 -4.44
C ALA A 28 2.52 -2.39 -3.57
N THR A 29 2.34 -1.69 -2.44
CA THR A 29 1.13 -1.83 -1.61
C THR A 29 -0.14 -1.47 -2.38
N MET A 30 -0.11 -0.40 -3.17
CA MET A 30 -1.24 -0.02 -4.05
C MET A 30 -1.58 -1.12 -5.05
N PHE A 31 -0.57 -1.74 -5.67
CA PHE A 31 -0.80 -2.87 -6.58
C PHE A 31 -1.38 -4.09 -5.88
N CYS A 32 -0.94 -4.40 -4.66
CA CYS A 32 -1.55 -5.47 -3.87
C CYS A 32 -3.02 -5.21 -3.57
N TYR A 33 -3.39 -3.97 -3.21
CA TYR A 33 -4.80 -3.62 -3.01
C TYR A 33 -5.61 -3.71 -4.29
N LEU A 34 -5.09 -3.19 -5.41
CA LEU A 34 -5.76 -3.30 -6.69
C LEU A 34 -6.00 -4.77 -7.09
N TYR A 35 -5.02 -5.64 -6.87
CA TYR A 35 -5.18 -7.07 -7.13
C TYR A 35 -6.24 -7.71 -6.21
N ALA A 36 -6.26 -7.36 -4.92
CA ALA A 36 -7.26 -7.83 -3.98
C ALA A 36 -8.67 -7.38 -4.38
N ASP A 37 -8.85 -6.12 -4.82
CA ASP A 37 -10.12 -5.58 -5.30
C ASP A 37 -10.60 -6.35 -6.54
N ILE A 38 -9.70 -6.62 -7.49
CA ILE A 38 -10.02 -7.42 -8.68
C ILE A 38 -10.48 -8.83 -8.27
N LEU A 39 -9.75 -9.53 -7.39
CA LEU A 39 -10.16 -10.85 -6.90
C LEU A 39 -11.49 -10.82 -6.17
N SER A 40 -11.76 -9.75 -5.43
CA SER A 40 -13.01 -9.54 -4.69
C SER A 40 -14.22 -9.51 -5.64
N LEU A 41 -14.07 -8.89 -6.81
CA LEU A 41 -15.12 -8.82 -7.84
C LEU A 41 -15.46 -10.20 -8.46
N TYR A 42 -14.53 -11.14 -8.45
CA TYR A 42 -14.74 -12.49 -9.00
C TYR A 42 -15.21 -13.51 -7.95
N ARG A 43 -15.29 -13.15 -6.67
CA ARG A 43 -15.75 -14.07 -5.63
C ARG A 43 -17.27 -14.06 -5.55
N SER A 44 -17.90 -15.19 -5.87
CA SER A 44 -19.36 -15.40 -5.80
C SER A 44 -19.93 -15.04 -4.42
N ASP A 45 -19.23 -15.42 -3.35
CA ASP A 45 -19.67 -15.18 -1.97
C ASP A 45 -19.81 -13.69 -1.66
N LEU A 46 -18.95 -12.84 -2.23
CA LEU A 46 -19.00 -11.39 -2.02
C LEU A 46 -20.05 -10.74 -2.90
N LEU A 47 -20.27 -11.26 -4.11
CA LEU A 47 -21.34 -10.76 -4.98
C LEU A 47 -22.73 -10.99 -4.36
N GLU A 48 -22.97 -12.16 -3.77
CA GLU A 48 -24.23 -12.43 -3.06
C GLU A 48 -24.42 -11.51 -1.85
N GLN A 49 -23.36 -11.29 -1.07
CA GLN A 49 -23.41 -10.36 0.06
C GLN A 49 -23.72 -8.94 -0.42
N ILE A 50 -23.06 -8.46 -1.49
CA ILE A 50 -23.30 -7.13 -2.07
C ILE A 50 -24.75 -6.99 -2.54
N MET A 51 -25.34 -8.03 -3.14
CA MET A 51 -26.75 -8.01 -3.54
C MET A 51 -27.71 -7.88 -2.35
N ILE A 52 -27.34 -8.41 -1.19
CA ILE A 52 -28.12 -8.33 0.06
C ILE A 52 -27.78 -7.03 0.83
N GLY A 53 -26.81 -6.25 0.37
CA GLY A 53 -26.38 -4.99 0.98
C GLY A 53 -25.38 -5.16 2.12
N GLU A 54 -24.67 -6.29 2.16
CA GLU A 54 -23.64 -6.60 3.16
C GLU A 54 -22.29 -6.91 2.50
N ILE A 55 -21.18 -6.69 3.21
CA ILE A 55 -19.83 -7.10 2.78
C ILE A 55 -19.09 -7.60 4.02
N ILE A 56 -18.78 -8.89 4.05
CA ILE A 56 -17.99 -9.55 5.10
C ILE A 56 -18.60 -9.26 6.49
N GLY A 57 -19.93 -9.39 6.63
CA GLY A 57 -20.66 -9.17 7.88
C GLY A 57 -20.90 -7.71 8.28
N PHE A 58 -20.57 -6.73 7.40
CA PHE A 58 -20.90 -5.32 7.61
C PHE A 58 -21.94 -4.85 6.61
N GLN A 59 -22.94 -4.08 7.05
CA GLN A 59 -23.85 -3.40 6.12
C GLN A 59 -23.12 -2.35 5.30
N ILE A 60 -23.40 -2.31 3.99
CA ILE A 60 -22.91 -1.30 3.06
C ILE A 60 -23.64 0.01 3.38
N ASN A 61 -23.09 0.77 4.33
CA ASN A 61 -23.54 2.10 4.66
C ASN A 61 -22.60 3.16 4.05
N GLN A 62 -23.07 4.39 3.93
CA GLN A 62 -22.28 5.50 3.41
C GLN A 62 -20.98 5.71 4.20
N ALA A 63 -21.01 5.51 5.52
CA ALA A 63 -19.82 5.58 6.36
C ALA A 63 -18.77 4.49 6.01
N PHE A 64 -19.21 3.30 5.63
CA PHE A 64 -18.32 2.21 5.21
C PHE A 64 -17.64 2.56 3.88
N LEU A 65 -18.40 3.04 2.91
CA LEU A 65 -17.86 3.49 1.62
C LEU A 65 -16.87 4.64 1.79
N LEU A 66 -17.22 5.65 2.59
CA LEU A 66 -16.32 6.76 2.92
C LEU A 66 -15.06 6.29 3.65
N GLY A 67 -15.21 5.39 4.63
CA GLY A 67 -14.09 4.81 5.36
C GLY A 67 -13.12 4.05 4.45
N SER A 68 -13.65 3.23 3.54
CA SER A 68 -12.85 2.49 2.55
C SER A 68 -12.12 3.43 1.58
N ALA A 69 -12.79 4.48 1.10
CA ALA A 69 -12.20 5.48 0.22
C ALA A 69 -11.06 6.26 0.90
N VAL A 70 -11.26 6.67 2.16
CA VAL A 70 -10.22 7.32 2.95
C VAL A 70 -9.04 6.38 3.17
N LEU A 71 -9.29 5.11 3.51
CA LEU A 71 -8.25 4.10 3.66
C LEU A 71 -7.41 3.92 2.40
N MET A 72 -8.03 3.90 1.21
CA MET A 72 -7.32 3.80 -0.07
C MET A 72 -6.66 5.11 -0.49
N SER A 73 -7.12 6.26 -0.02
CA SER A 73 -6.47 7.56 -0.29
C SER A 73 -5.08 7.67 0.37
N ILE A 74 -4.89 7.01 1.52
CA ILE A 74 -3.65 7.05 2.31
C ILE A 74 -2.43 6.60 1.49
N PRO A 75 -2.41 5.38 0.90
CA PRO A 75 -1.26 4.93 0.12
C PRO A 75 -0.96 5.85 -1.07
N THR A 76 -1.98 6.40 -1.75
CA THR A 76 -1.78 7.36 -2.85
C THR A 76 -1.06 8.63 -2.38
N ILE A 77 -1.51 9.21 -1.26
CA ILE A 77 -0.87 10.39 -0.66
C ILE A 77 0.55 10.07 -0.23
N MET A 78 0.78 8.87 0.34
CA MET A 78 2.09 8.43 0.80
C MET A 78 3.11 8.22 -0.33
N ILE A 79 2.69 7.84 -1.53
CA ILE A 79 3.58 7.77 -2.70
C ILE A 79 4.18 9.17 -2.97
N PHE A 80 3.33 10.20 -3.02
CA PHE A 80 3.74 11.59 -3.26
C PHE A 80 4.52 12.19 -2.09
N LEU A 81 4.06 11.96 -0.85
CA LEU A 81 4.73 12.43 0.36
C LEU A 81 6.12 11.79 0.51
N SER A 82 6.29 10.52 0.15
CA SER A 82 7.59 9.85 0.26
C SER A 82 8.68 10.49 -0.60
N LEU A 83 8.30 11.13 -1.70
CA LEU A 83 9.20 11.81 -2.63
C LEU A 83 9.46 13.27 -2.22
N THR A 84 8.45 13.94 -1.66
CA THR A 84 8.49 15.39 -1.37
C THR A 84 8.92 15.72 0.06
N LEU A 85 8.62 14.86 1.04
CA LEU A 85 8.90 15.12 2.45
C LEU A 85 10.31 14.72 2.88
N SER A 86 10.79 15.45 3.89
CA SER A 86 12.08 15.19 4.52
C SER A 86 12.05 13.86 5.34
N PRO A 87 13.19 13.15 5.44
CA PRO A 87 13.25 11.78 5.97
C PRO A 87 12.68 11.60 7.38
N LYS A 88 12.71 12.66 8.21
CA LYS A 88 12.21 12.65 9.58
C LYS A 88 10.69 12.47 9.64
N VAL A 89 9.95 13.21 8.83
CA VAL A 89 8.48 13.16 8.82
C VAL A 89 8.01 11.84 8.22
N ASN A 90 8.71 11.34 7.20
CA ASN A 90 8.40 10.07 6.59
C ASN A 90 8.53 8.90 7.58
N ARG A 91 9.51 8.95 8.49
CA ARG A 91 9.66 7.93 9.54
C ARG A 91 8.44 7.87 10.47
N TYR A 92 7.94 9.02 10.93
CA TYR A 92 6.75 9.09 11.77
C TYR A 92 5.49 8.66 11.01
N ALA A 93 5.33 9.08 9.75
CA ALA A 93 4.19 8.69 8.92
C ALA A 93 4.10 7.16 8.74
N ASN A 94 5.22 6.49 8.40
CA ASN A 94 5.21 5.02 8.26
C ASN A 94 4.99 4.30 9.60
N MET A 95 5.51 4.84 10.71
CA MET A 95 5.30 4.25 12.03
C MET A 95 3.83 4.34 12.45
N ILE A 96 3.20 5.51 12.25
CA ILE A 96 1.77 5.72 12.54
C ILE A 96 0.92 4.82 11.64
N LEU A 97 1.25 4.72 10.35
CA LEU A 97 0.49 3.90 9.40
C LEU A 97 0.64 2.41 9.67
N GLY A 98 1.84 1.94 10.02
CA GLY A 98 2.05 0.56 10.44
C GLY A 98 1.19 0.20 11.66
N ILE A 99 1.13 1.10 12.65
CA ILE A 99 0.28 0.91 13.84
C ILE A 99 -1.21 0.94 13.45
N ALA A 100 -1.64 1.91 12.64
CA ALA A 100 -3.04 2.05 12.26
C ALA A 100 -3.55 0.85 11.44
N ILE A 101 -2.76 0.38 10.46
CA ILE A 101 -3.10 -0.78 9.64
C ILE A 101 -3.12 -2.04 10.51
N SER A 102 -2.12 -2.23 11.38
CA SER A 102 -2.07 -3.39 12.29
C SER A 102 -3.26 -3.39 13.26
N ALA A 103 -3.61 -2.24 13.84
CA ALA A 103 -4.74 -2.11 14.75
C ALA A 103 -6.08 -2.38 14.03
N LEU A 104 -6.24 -1.89 12.80
CA LEU A 104 -7.42 -2.16 11.98
C LEU A 104 -7.55 -3.66 11.66
N LEU A 105 -6.44 -4.33 11.37
CA LEU A 105 -6.41 -5.76 11.11
C LEU A 105 -6.73 -6.57 12.38
N SER A 106 -6.21 -6.16 13.54
CA SER A 106 -6.50 -6.80 14.83
C SER A 106 -7.95 -6.64 15.28
N LEU A 107 -8.63 -5.55 14.87
CA LEU A 107 -10.06 -5.35 15.12
C LEU A 107 -10.94 -6.29 14.26
N ARG A 108 -10.37 -6.89 13.22
CA ARG A 108 -11.04 -7.84 12.32
C ARG A 108 -10.90 -9.30 12.74
N CYS A 109 -10.13 -9.60 13.80
CA CYS A 109 -10.04 -10.92 14.46
C CYS A 109 -10.87 -10.93 15.74
#